data_AF-A0A354GT64-F1
#
_entry.id   AF-A0A354GT64-F1
#
_cell.length_a   1.000
_cell.length_b   1.000
_cell.length_c   1.000
_cell.angle_alpha   90.00
_cell.angle_beta   90.00
_cell.angle_gamma   90.00
#
_symmetry.space_group_name_H-M   'P 1'
#
loop_
_entity.id
_entity.type
_entity.pdbx_description
1 polymer ?
#
loop_
_entity_poly.entity_id
_entity_poly.type
_entity_poly.pdbx_seq_one_letter_code
_entity_poly.pdbx_strand_id
1 'polypeptide(L)'
;MPRAVLKNGVIYPVDPLPPEWADGKELVVQPAEREEDTGEALDCWLEELNAMCADSDPADEALIQAAIEEQKRESKAYIRREMGLPE
;
A
#
# COMPACT_ATOMS: atom_id res chain seq x y z
N MET A 1 1.01 -6.39 -20.45
CA MET A 1 2.37 -6.64 -20.97
C MET A 1 3.03 -7.75 -20.16
N PRO A 2 3.80 -8.66 -20.79
CA PRO A 2 4.57 -9.67 -20.07
C PRO A 2 5.65 -9.00 -19.22
N ARG A 3 5.74 -9.38 -17.95
CA ARG A 3 6.73 -8.83 -17.01
C ARG A 3 7.94 -9.75 -16.96
N ALA A 4 9.12 -9.16 -16.93
CA ALA A 4 10.37 -9.88 -16.78
C ALA A 4 11.34 -9.10 -15.88
N VAL A 5 12.29 -9.81 -15.28
CA VAL A 5 13.33 -9.25 -14.43
C VAL A 5 14.69 -9.56 -15.03
N LEU A 6 15.52 -8.53 -15.22
CA LEU A 6 16.92 -8.70 -15.58
C LEU A 6 17.74 -9.01 -14.31
N LYS A 7 18.35 -10.19 -14.26
CA LYS A 7 19.21 -10.61 -13.15
C LYS A 7 20.49 -11.22 -13.70
N ASN A 8 21.64 -10.64 -13.35
CA ASN A 8 22.97 -11.06 -13.82
C ASN A 8 23.08 -11.15 -15.35
N GLY A 9 22.46 -10.21 -16.08
CA GLY A 9 22.48 -10.19 -17.54
C GLY A 9 21.52 -11.18 -18.21
N VAL A 10 20.73 -11.93 -17.44
CA VAL A 10 19.73 -12.89 -17.95
C VAL A 10 18.33 -12.36 -17.65
N ILE A 11 17.45 -12.40 -18.66
CA ILE A 11 16.05 -12.00 -18.54
C ILE A 11 15.24 -13.20 -18.04
N TYR A 12 14.60 -13.05 -16.88
CA TYR A 12 13.71 -14.06 -16.29
C TYR A 12 12.25 -13.62 -16.45
N PRO A 13 11.38 -14.43 -17.06
CA PRO A 13 9.95 -14.12 -17.07
C PRO A 13 9.34 -14.20 -15.68
N VAL A 14 8.29 -13.42 -15.44
CA VAL A 14 7.42 -13.57 -14.27
C VAL A 14 6.22 -14.42 -14.67
N ASP A 15 5.97 -15.51 -13.94
CA ASP A 15 4.87 -16.43 -14.24
C ASP A 15 3.49 -15.79 -14.01
N PRO A 16 2.46 -16.20 -14.78
CA PRO A 16 2.52 -17.19 -15.86
C PRO A 16 2.98 -16.60 -17.20
N LEU A 17 3.72 -17.39 -17.96
CA LEU A 17 4.06 -17.07 -19.34
C LEU A 17 2.80 -17.02 -20.23
N PRO A 18 2.71 -16.09 -21.19
CA PRO A 18 1.64 -16.11 -22.17
C PRO A 18 1.66 -17.42 -22.98
N PRO A 19 0.50 -18.04 -23.27
CA PRO A 19 0.42 -19.35 -23.93
C PRO A 19 1.00 -19.36 -25.35
N GLU A 20 1.14 -18.20 -25.98
CA GLU A 20 1.74 -18.02 -27.30
C GLU A 20 3.27 -17.93 -27.29
N TRP A 21 3.91 -18.06 -26.12
CA TRP A 21 5.37 -18.10 -25.96
C TRP A 21 5.84 -19.55 -25.91
N ALA A 22 6.45 -19.99 -27.01
CA ALA A 22 7.03 -21.33 -27.14
C ALA A 22 8.56 -21.25 -27.15
N ASP A 23 9.21 -22.35 -26.75
CA ASP A 23 10.67 -22.46 -26.77
C ASP A 23 11.25 -22.15 -28.16
N GLY A 24 12.30 -21.32 -28.19
CA GLY A 24 12.97 -20.90 -29.41
C GLY A 24 12.32 -19.71 -30.15
N LYS A 25 11.19 -19.19 -29.66
CA LYS A 25 10.59 -17.96 -30.21
C LYS A 25 11.44 -16.74 -29.84
N GLU A 26 11.91 -16.01 -30.84
CA GLU A 26 12.55 -14.70 -30.63
C GLU A 26 11.51 -13.67 -30.15
N LEU A 27 11.88 -12.89 -29.15
CA LEU A 27 11.03 -11.87 -28.54
C LEU A 27 11.72 -10.51 -28.62
N VAL A 28 10.95 -9.46 -28.95
CA VAL A 28 11.43 -8.08 -28.90
C VAL A 28 11.17 -7.52 -27.51
N VAL A 29 12.23 -7.21 -26.78
CA VAL A 29 12.15 -6.56 -25.48
C VAL A 29 12.16 -5.06 -25.68
N GLN A 30 11.13 -4.38 -25.17
CA GLN A 30 11.06 -2.93 -25.14
C GLN A 30 11.06 -2.47 -23.68
N PRO A 31 11.70 -1.32 -23.36
CA PRO A 31 11.47 -0.66 -22.09
C PRO A 31 9.96 -0.47 -21.93
N ALA A 32 9.40 -0.93 -20.81
CA ALA A 32 8.07 -0.49 -20.46
C ALA A 32 8.16 1.02 -20.26
N GLU A 33 7.31 1.78 -20.95
CA GLU A 33 6.98 3.12 -20.49
C GLU A 33 6.47 2.93 -19.07
N ARG A 34 7.29 3.38 -18.10
CA ARG A 34 6.82 3.49 -16.75
C ARG A 34 5.72 4.54 -16.87
N GLU A 35 4.47 4.12 -16.68
CA GLU A 35 3.47 5.08 -16.20
C GLU A 35 4.12 5.65 -14.94
N GLU A 36 4.72 6.83 -15.07
CA GLU A 36 5.05 7.64 -13.92
C GLU A 36 3.73 7.73 -13.17
N ASP A 37 3.69 7.22 -11.95
CA ASP A 37 2.59 7.52 -11.06
C ASP A 37 2.64 9.02 -10.87
N THR A 38 1.86 9.76 -11.68
CA THR A 38 1.97 11.21 -11.87
C THR A 38 1.55 11.98 -10.63
N GLY A 39 1.24 11.29 -9.53
CA GLY A 39 0.57 11.84 -8.36
C GLY A 39 -0.92 12.06 -8.61
N GLU A 40 -1.37 12.18 -9.86
CA GLU A 40 -2.79 12.36 -10.20
C GLU A 40 -3.65 11.18 -9.73
N ALA A 41 -3.13 9.95 -9.78
CA ALA A 41 -3.81 8.78 -9.26
C ALA A 41 -3.96 8.84 -7.72
N LEU A 42 -2.94 9.36 -7.03
CA LEU A 42 -2.96 9.53 -5.57
C LEU A 42 -3.91 10.65 -5.16
N ASP A 43 -3.90 11.78 -5.88
CA ASP A 43 -4.79 12.91 -5.63
C ASP A 43 -6.25 12.51 -5.85
N CYS A 44 -6.55 11.78 -6.93
CA CYS A 44 -7.88 11.24 -7.18
C CYS A 44 -8.34 10.29 -6.07
N TRP A 45 -7.46 9.39 -5.62
CA TRP A 45 -7.74 8.52 -4.48
C TRP A 45 -8.00 9.28 -3.18
N LEU A 46 -7.24 10.35 -2.92
CA LEU A 46 -7.42 11.20 -1.75
C LEU A 46 -8.75 11.95 -1.80
N GLU A 47 -9.14 12.47 -2.96
CA GLU A 47 -10.44 13.11 -3.17
C GLU A 47 -11.59 12.14 -2.92
N GLU A 48 -11.51 10.92 -3.43
CA GLU A 48 -12.51 9.87 -3.17
C GLU A 48 -12.61 9.53 -1.68
N LEU A 49 -11.47 9.41 -0.99
CA LEU A 49 -11.44 9.18 0.46
C LEU A 49 -12.10 10.32 1.23
N ASN A 50 -11.79 11.56 0.89
CA ASN A 50 -12.40 12.73 1.55
C ASN A 50 -13.91 12.79 1.29
N ALA A 51 -14.36 12.46 0.08
CA ALA A 51 -15.78 12.41 -0.24
C ALA A 51 -16.53 11.35 0.58
N MET A 52 -15.93 10.17 0.79
CA MET A 52 -16.53 9.13 1.64
C MET A 52 -16.66 9.57 3.11
N CYS A 53 -15.76 10.43 3.58
CA CYS A 53 -15.78 10.95 4.94
C CYS A 53 -16.54 12.28 5.08
N ALA A 54 -17.05 12.87 4.00
CA ALA A 54 -17.61 14.24 4.04
C ALA A 54 -18.87 14.36 4.92
N ASP A 55 -19.65 13.29 5.01
CA ASP A 55 -20.90 13.23 5.78
C ASP A 55 -20.73 12.49 7.12
N SER A 56 -19.50 12.39 7.65
CA SER A 56 -19.27 11.79 8.95
C SER A 56 -19.98 12.56 10.07
N ASP A 57 -20.59 11.83 11.01
CA ASP A 57 -21.22 12.43 12.18
C ASP A 57 -20.14 12.88 13.18
N PRO A 58 -20.05 14.17 13.55
CA PRO A 58 -19.09 14.65 14.53
C PRO A 58 -19.17 13.95 15.89
N ALA A 59 -20.35 13.43 16.26
CA ALA A 59 -20.52 12.66 17.49
C ALA A 59 -19.81 11.30 17.42
N ASP A 60 -19.91 10.61 16.29
CA ASP A 60 -19.23 9.33 16.06
C ASP A 60 -17.71 9.53 15.98
N GLU A 61 -17.25 10.60 15.32
CA GLU A 61 -15.83 10.95 15.30
C GLU A 61 -15.27 11.20 16.71
N ALA A 62 -16.01 11.97 17.53
CA ALA A 62 -15.61 12.24 18.91
C ALA A 62 -15.56 10.97 19.77
N LEU A 63 -16.51 10.04 19.58
CA LEU A 63 -16.53 8.76 20.27
C LEU A 63 -15.33 7.89 19.88
N ILE A 64 -15.02 7.79 18.59
CA ILE A 64 -13.86 7.05 18.08
C ILE A 64 -12.57 7.66 18.64
N GLN A 65 -12.44 8.98 18.61
CA GLN A 65 -11.27 9.67 19.13
C GLN A 65 -11.07 9.41 20.63
N ALA A 66 -12.14 9.48 21.42
CA ALA A 66 -12.08 9.17 22.85
C ALA A 66 -11.64 7.72 23.11
N ALA A 67 -12.14 6.75 22.34
CA ALA A 67 -11.73 5.35 22.46
C ALA A 67 -10.25 5.15 22.13
N ILE A 68 -9.72 5.84 21.11
CA ILE A 68 -8.30 5.79 20.74
C ILE A 68 -7.43 6.37 21.87
N GLU A 69 -7.85 7.48 22.46
CA GLU A 69 -7.10 8.12 23.56
C GLU A 69 -7.06 7.24 24.80
N GLU A 70 -8.18 6.60 25.12
CA GLU A 70 -8.25 5.67 26.24
C GLU A 70 -7.36 4.46 26.01
N GLN A 71 -7.42 3.85 24.83
CA GLN A 71 -6.56 2.70 24.48
C GLN A 71 -5.07 3.07 24.52
N LYS A 72 -4.71 4.29 24.10
CA LYS A 72 -3.33 4.80 24.23
C LYS A 72 -2.93 4.99 25.68
N ARG A 73 -3.82 5.49 26.53
CA ARG A 73 -3.58 5.67 27.97
C ARG A 73 -3.34 4.33 28.65
N GLU A 74 -4.21 3.36 28.41
CA GLU A 74 -4.10 2.01 28.96
C GLU A 74 -2.82 1.31 28.49
N SER A 75 -2.51 1.38 27.19
CA SER A 75 -1.31 0.78 26.63
C SER A 75 -0.04 1.37 27.23
N LYS A 76 0.02 2.69 27.40
CA LYS A 76 1.16 3.37 28.05
C LYS A 76 1.30 2.96 29.51
N ALA A 77 0.19 2.88 30.26
CA ALA A 77 0.20 2.44 31.64
C ALA A 77 0.63 0.97 31.78
N TYR A 78 0.22 0.11 30.85
CA TYR A 78 0.68 -1.27 30.77
C TYR A 78 2.20 -1.36 30.56
N ILE A 79 2.74 -0.67 29.54
CA ILE A 79 4.18 -0.67 29.26
C ILE A 79 4.98 -0.06 30.43
N ARG A 80 4.49 1.01 31.07
CA ARG A 80 5.16 1.58 32.25
C ARG A 80 5.26 0.57 33.41
N ARG A 81 4.19 -0.19 33.66
CA ARG A 81 4.19 -1.26 34.68
C ARG A 81 5.18 -2.37 34.35
N GLU A 82 5.19 -2.86 33.11
CA GLU A 82 6.16 -3.87 32.65
C GLU A 82 7.61 -3.37 32.77
N MET A 83 7.84 -2.07 32.56
CA MET A 83 9.17 -1.44 32.63
C MET A 83 9.53 -0.92 34.04
N GLY A 84 8.68 -1.13 35.05
CA GLY A 84 8.92 -0.66 36.42
C GLY A 84 8.97 0.87 36.59
N LEU A 85 8.33 1.63 35.70
CA LEU A 85 8.28 3.08 35.72
C LEU A 85 7.07 3.59 36.54
N PRO A 86 7.19 4.74 37.22
CA PRO A 86 6.08 5.33 37.97
C PRO A 86 4.93 5.79 37.05
N GLU A 87 3.71 5.78 37.60
CA GLU A 87 2.47 6.15 36.89
C GLU A 87 2.46 7.60 36.40
#